data_AF-A0A1I1G7L2-F1
#
_entry.id   AF-A0A1I1G7L2-F1
#
_cell.length_a   1.000
_cell.length_b   1.000
_cell.length_c   1.000
_cell.angle_alpha   90.00
_cell.angle_beta   90.00
_cell.angle_gamma   90.00
#
_symmetry.space_group_name_H-M   'P 1'
#
loop_
_entity.id
_entity.type
_entity.pdbx_description
1 polymer ?
#
loop_
_entity_poly.entity_id
_entity_poly.type
_entity_poly.pdbx_seq_one_letter_code
_entity_poly.pdbx_strand_id
1 'polypeptide(L)'
;MRRHRVGLLSLSAVLIVALGMSSGVGASRERAGSEAQQRFERAQQNSRIQSRESSIHRQQSVLRNPQTSPGDRSLQQQRLRQSQRELQQEKRDYQQRNTLSTPRPSGTDRNNDGSHR
;
A
#
# COMPACT_ATOMS: atom_id res chain seq x y z
N MET A 1 -29.55 53.80 35.09
CA MET A 1 -28.61 54.21 34.01
C MET A 1 -27.29 54.63 34.63
N ARG A 2 -26.20 53.90 34.38
CA ARG A 2 -24.82 54.41 34.26
C ARG A 2 -23.89 53.26 33.93
N ARG A 3 -23.16 53.44 32.84
CA ARG A 3 -22.20 52.54 32.23
C ARG A 3 -20.90 52.65 33.01
N HIS A 4 -20.20 51.55 33.25
CA HIS A 4 -18.74 51.54 33.19
C HIS A 4 -18.28 50.25 32.53
N ARG A 5 -17.93 50.41 31.25
CA ARG A 5 -17.02 49.53 30.53
C ARG A 5 -15.60 49.75 31.09
N VAL A 6 -14.75 48.78 30.77
CA VAL A 6 -13.28 48.86 30.70
C VAL A 6 -12.54 48.38 31.96
N GLY A 7 -12.17 47.09 31.93
CA GLY A 7 -10.93 46.55 32.50
C GLY A 7 -10.40 45.54 31.50
N LEU A 8 -9.65 45.99 30.50
CA LEU A 8 -8.18 45.87 30.44
C LEU A 8 -7.69 44.41 30.50
N LEU A 9 -7.46 43.85 29.31
CA LEU A 9 -6.14 43.36 28.89
C LEU A 9 -5.30 42.66 29.96
N SER A 10 -5.39 41.33 30.01
CA SER A 10 -4.25 40.46 30.32
C SER A 10 -4.51 39.06 29.77
N LEU A 11 -4.27 38.90 28.47
CA LEU A 11 -4.17 37.59 27.82
C LEU A 11 -2.86 37.57 27.04
N SER A 12 -1.75 37.63 27.77
CA SER A 12 -0.40 37.55 27.21
C SER A 12 0.49 36.76 28.17
N ALA A 13 1.27 35.84 27.59
CA ALA A 13 2.08 34.78 28.21
C ALA A 13 1.23 33.60 28.71
N VAL A 14 1.17 32.46 28.00
CA VAL A 14 2.31 31.58 27.74
C VAL A 14 2.26 31.04 26.31
N LEU A 15 2.84 31.80 25.39
CA LEU A 15 3.50 31.24 24.21
C LEU A 15 4.93 30.87 24.67
N ILE A 16 5.44 29.73 24.19
CA ILE A 16 6.82 29.23 24.38
C ILE A 16 7.05 28.52 25.72
N VAL A 17 6.81 27.20 25.78
CA VAL A 17 7.81 26.16 26.08
C VAL A 17 7.16 24.79 25.81
N ALA A 18 7.25 24.33 24.56
CA ALA A 18 7.35 22.90 24.24
C ALA A 18 7.97 22.74 22.83
N LEU A 19 8.98 23.57 22.54
CA LEU A 19 9.83 23.46 21.35
C LEU A 19 11.07 22.60 21.64
N GLY A 20 10.90 21.54 22.44
CA GLY A 20 12.01 20.86 23.13
C GLY A 20 12.20 19.37 22.84
N MET A 21 11.44 18.76 21.91
CA MET A 21 11.63 17.33 21.54
C MET A 21 11.66 17.10 20.02
N SER A 22 12.15 18.08 19.26
CA SER A 22 12.23 18.01 17.79
C SER A 22 13.59 17.53 17.25
N SER A 23 14.46 16.95 18.08
CA SER A 23 15.84 16.58 17.69
C SER A 23 16.08 15.07 17.70
N GLY A 24 15.09 14.26 17.29
CA GLY A 24 15.25 12.79 17.18
C GLY A 24 14.54 12.11 16.02
N VAL A 25 13.77 12.82 15.19
CA VAL A 25 12.86 12.18 14.19
C VAL A 25 13.30 12.38 12.74
N GLY A 26 14.41 13.06 12.48
CA GLY A 26 14.89 13.32 11.10
C GLY A 26 15.22 12.03 10.32
N ALA A 27 15.99 11.12 10.92
CA ALA A 27 16.41 9.89 10.25
C ALA A 27 15.30 8.83 10.14
N SER A 28 14.34 8.82 11.07
CA SER A 28 13.22 7.87 11.06
C SER A 28 12.05 8.31 10.18
N ARG A 29 11.86 9.62 9.96
CA ARG A 29 10.79 10.15 9.10
C ARG A 29 11.05 9.89 7.61
N GLU A 30 12.32 9.91 7.18
CA GLU A 30 12.69 9.61 5.80
C GLU A 30 12.57 8.10 5.48
N ARG A 31 12.94 7.22 6.42
CA ARG A 31 12.65 5.77 6.30
C ARG A 31 11.15 5.46 6.34
N ALA A 32 10.41 6.09 7.25
CA ALA A 32 8.95 5.91 7.34
C ALA A 32 8.22 6.44 6.10
N GLY A 33 8.70 7.52 5.49
CA GLY A 33 8.18 8.05 4.23
C GLY A 33 8.40 7.09 3.06
N SER A 34 9.61 6.51 2.96
CA SER A 34 9.93 5.53 1.91
C SER A 34 9.14 4.21 2.08
N GLU A 35 8.98 3.72 3.32
CA GLU A 35 8.16 2.55 3.61
C GLU A 35 6.67 2.80 3.38
N ALA A 36 6.14 3.96 3.79
CA ALA A 36 4.75 4.32 3.56
C ALA A 36 4.45 4.47 2.06
N GLN A 37 5.37 5.06 1.30
CA GLN A 37 5.27 5.19 -0.15
C GLN A 37 5.31 3.82 -0.85
N GLN A 38 6.23 2.93 -0.44
CA GLN A 38 6.24 1.55 -0.96
C GLN A 38 4.95 0.80 -0.63
N ARG A 39 4.40 0.94 0.58
CA ARG A 39 3.12 0.32 0.94
C ARG A 39 1.96 0.87 0.11
N PHE A 40 1.94 2.18 -0.13
CA PHE A 40 0.94 2.82 -0.98
C PHE A 40 1.00 2.32 -2.42
N GLU A 41 2.19 2.26 -3.02
CA GLU A 41 2.39 1.73 -4.37
C GLU A 41 1.98 0.25 -4.45
N ARG A 42 2.33 -0.56 -3.45
CA ARG A 42 1.89 -1.96 -3.36
C ARG A 42 0.37 -2.07 -3.21
N ALA A 43 -0.26 -1.20 -2.43
CA ALA A 43 -1.71 -1.18 -2.24
C ALA A 43 -2.45 -0.77 -3.53
N GLN A 44 -1.94 0.23 -4.25
CA GLN A 44 -2.49 0.60 -5.56
C GLN A 44 -2.38 -0.54 -6.57
N GLN A 45 -1.22 -1.21 -6.63
CA GLN A 45 -1.03 -2.33 -7.55
C GLN A 45 -1.94 -3.52 -7.19
N ASN A 46 -2.09 -3.83 -5.90
CA ASN A 46 -3.02 -4.85 -5.43
C ASN A 46 -4.48 -4.51 -5.74
N SER A 47 -4.87 -3.24 -5.57
CA SER A 47 -6.21 -2.75 -5.93
C SER A 47 -6.51 -2.93 -7.42
N ARG A 48 -5.53 -2.68 -8.30
CA ARG A 48 -5.68 -2.91 -9.75
C ARG A 48 -5.91 -4.39 -10.08
N ILE A 49 -5.15 -5.28 -9.45
CA ILE A 49 -5.31 -6.74 -9.60
C ILE A 49 -6.71 -7.18 -9.16
N GLN A 50 -7.16 -6.73 -7.98
CA GLN A 50 -8.51 -7.04 -7.47
C GLN A 50 -9.62 -6.49 -8.38
N SER A 51 -9.46 -5.28 -8.89
CA SER A 51 -10.40 -4.69 -9.85
C SER A 51 -10.51 -5.56 -11.11
N ARG A 52 -9.38 -6.02 -11.65
CA ARG A 52 -9.35 -6.91 -12.83
C ARG A 52 -9.97 -8.26 -12.55
N GLU A 53 -9.70 -8.86 -11.39
CA GLU A 53 -10.37 -10.10 -10.95
C GLU A 53 -11.89 -9.95 -10.93
N SER A 54 -12.39 -8.87 -10.34
CA SER A 54 -13.82 -8.62 -10.26
C SER A 54 -14.46 -8.48 -11.65
N SER A 55 -13.76 -7.85 -12.59
CA SER A 55 -14.20 -7.70 -13.99
C SER A 55 -14.28 -9.07 -14.69
N ILE A 56 -13.25 -9.89 -14.55
CA ILE A 56 -13.21 -11.27 -15.08
C ILE A 56 -14.36 -12.10 -14.49
N HIS A 57 -14.63 -11.99 -13.19
CA HIS A 57 -15.77 -12.67 -12.56
C HIS A 57 -17.11 -12.22 -13.15
N ARG A 58 -17.31 -10.91 -13.38
CA ARG A 58 -18.53 -10.41 -14.04
C ARG A 58 -18.65 -10.97 -15.45
N GLN A 59 -17.59 -10.93 -16.26
CA GLN A 59 -17.56 -11.49 -17.62
C GLN A 59 -17.88 -12.99 -17.62
N GLN A 60 -17.34 -13.73 -16.66
CA GLN A 60 -17.62 -15.16 -16.51
C GLN A 60 -19.09 -15.42 -16.13
N SER A 61 -19.69 -14.56 -15.32
CA SER A 61 -21.14 -14.64 -15.00
C SER A 61 -22.01 -14.36 -16.23
N VAL A 62 -21.62 -13.39 -17.06
CA VAL A 62 -22.32 -13.07 -18.32
C VAL A 62 -22.29 -14.26 -19.27
N LEU A 63 -21.14 -14.93 -19.39
CA LEU A 63 -20.98 -16.13 -20.21
C LEU A 63 -21.76 -17.35 -19.70
N ARG A 64 -22.12 -17.39 -18.41
CA ARG A 64 -23.01 -18.41 -17.85
C ARG A 64 -24.47 -18.15 -18.22
N ASN A 65 -24.84 -16.92 -18.58
CA ASN A 65 -26.21 -16.60 -18.97
C ASN A 65 -26.50 -17.16 -20.38
N PRO A 66 -27.50 -18.06 -20.53
CA PRO A 66 -27.80 -18.73 -21.80
C PRO A 66 -28.38 -17.81 -22.89
N GLN A 67 -28.69 -16.55 -22.58
CA GLN A 67 -29.29 -15.59 -23.53
C GLN A 67 -28.31 -15.01 -24.57
N THR A 68 -27.04 -15.45 -24.58
CA THR A 68 -26.02 -14.94 -25.50
C THR A 68 -25.95 -15.76 -26.78
N SER A 69 -25.87 -15.07 -27.94
CA SER A 69 -25.71 -15.72 -29.24
C SER A 69 -24.43 -16.59 -29.26
N PRO A 70 -24.44 -17.80 -29.87
CA PRO A 70 -23.28 -18.68 -29.90
C PRO A 70 -22.00 -18.04 -30.48
N GLY A 71 -22.16 -17.19 -31.50
CA GLY A 71 -21.05 -16.45 -32.13
C GLY A 71 -20.38 -15.47 -31.17
N ASP A 72 -21.18 -14.61 -30.52
CA ASP A 72 -20.69 -13.65 -29.53
C ASP A 72 -20.11 -14.32 -28.29
N ARG A 73 -20.68 -15.46 -27.89
CA ARG A 73 -20.21 -16.25 -26.75
C ARG A 73 -18.79 -16.78 -26.96
N SER A 74 -18.47 -17.22 -28.19
CA SER A 74 -17.13 -17.71 -28.53
C SER A 74 -16.07 -16.61 -28.41
N LEU A 75 -16.36 -15.42 -28.95
CA LEU A 75 -15.47 -14.27 -28.89
C LEU A 75 -15.30 -13.77 -27.45
N GLN A 76 -16.38 -13.72 -26.68
CA GLN A 76 -16.32 -13.37 -25.25
C GLN A 76 -15.51 -14.39 -24.45
N GLN A 77 -15.62 -15.69 -24.72
CA GLN A 77 -14.78 -16.70 -24.08
C GLN A 77 -13.30 -16.52 -24.42
N GLN A 78 -12.97 -16.21 -25.67
CA GLN A 78 -11.59 -15.93 -26.07
C GLN A 78 -11.02 -14.72 -25.32
N ARG A 79 -11.79 -13.62 -25.25
CA ARG A 79 -11.40 -12.42 -24.48
C ARG A 79 -11.25 -12.71 -22.99
N LEU A 80 -12.12 -13.53 -22.42
CA LEU A 80 -12.02 -13.96 -21.02
C LEU A 80 -10.72 -14.74 -20.78
N ARG A 81 -10.39 -15.71 -21.64
CA ARG A 81 -9.14 -16.48 -21.53
C ARG A 81 -7.90 -15.60 -21.67
N GLN A 82 -7.93 -14.59 -22.53
CA GLN A 82 -6.85 -13.62 -22.63
C GLN A 82 -6.72 -12.79 -21.35
N SER A 83 -7.82 -12.23 -20.85
CA SER A 83 -7.87 -11.44 -19.62
C SER A 83 -7.35 -12.24 -18.41
N GLN A 84 -7.68 -13.52 -18.31
CA GLN A 84 -7.18 -14.42 -17.27
C GLN A 84 -5.67 -14.64 -17.35
N ARG A 85 -5.11 -14.77 -18.57
CA ARG A 85 -3.65 -14.91 -18.77
C ARG A 85 -2.92 -13.64 -18.36
N GLU A 86 -3.43 -12.48 -18.76
CA GLU A 86 -2.87 -11.18 -18.39
C GLU A 86 -2.91 -10.97 -16.87
N LEU A 87 -4.01 -11.32 -16.22
CA LEU A 87 -4.12 -11.25 -14.75
C LEU A 87 -3.11 -12.17 -14.04
N GLN A 88 -2.93 -13.41 -14.54
CA GLN A 88 -1.95 -14.34 -13.95
C GLN A 88 -0.51 -13.81 -14.09
N GLN A 89 -0.20 -13.19 -15.23
CA GLN A 89 1.09 -12.55 -15.45
C GLN A 89 1.28 -11.36 -14.49
N GLU A 90 0.30 -10.47 -14.39
CA GLU A 90 0.36 -9.30 -13.49
C GLU A 90 0.50 -9.72 -12.02
N LYS A 91 -0.16 -10.80 -11.59
CA LYS A 91 0.02 -11.38 -10.26
C LYS A 91 1.44 -11.90 -10.03
N ARG A 92 2.02 -12.57 -11.02
CA ARG A 92 3.39 -13.08 -10.94
C ARG A 92 4.40 -11.94 -10.82
N ASP A 93 4.24 -10.92 -11.65
CA ASP A 93 5.10 -9.73 -11.65
C ASP A 93 5.00 -8.98 -10.31
N TYR A 94 3.78 -8.86 -9.76
CA TYR A 94 3.55 -8.30 -8.43
C TYR A 94 4.26 -9.10 -7.32
N GLN A 95 4.15 -10.43 -7.34
CA GLN A 95 4.83 -11.30 -6.38
C GLN A 95 6.35 -11.19 -6.46
N GLN A 96 6.92 -11.21 -7.68
CA GLN A 96 8.36 -11.07 -7.89
C GLN A 96 8.88 -9.72 -7.40
N ARG A 97 8.17 -8.62 -7.67
CA ARG A 97 8.56 -7.29 -7.18
C ARG A 97 8.54 -7.22 -5.64
N ASN A 98 7.63 -7.96 -5.00
CA ASN A 98 7.55 -8.01 -3.54
C ASN A 98 8.70 -8.83 -2.92
N THR A 99 9.17 -9.90 -3.57
CA THR A 99 10.29 -10.70 -3.06
C THR A 99 11.65 -10.00 -3.19
N LEU A 100 11.86 -9.18 -4.22
CA LEU A 100 13.08 -8.36 -4.35
C LEU A 100 13.19 -7.24 -3.30
N SER A 101 12.08 -6.85 -2.68
CA SER A 101 12.01 -5.74 -1.72
C SER A 101 12.15 -6.20 -0.25
N THR A 102 12.32 -7.49 -0.01
CA THR A 102 12.53 -8.02 1.35
C THR A 102 14.03 -8.05 1.62
N PRO A 103 14.56 -7.27 2.58
CA PRO A 103 15.94 -7.41 2.99
C PRO A 103 16.13 -8.85 3.46
N ARG A 104 16.96 -9.62 2.75
CA ARG A 104 17.47 -10.90 3.24
C ARG A 104 17.99 -10.62 4.65
N PRO A 105 17.48 -11.27 5.71
CA PRO A 105 18.11 -11.12 7.02
C PRO A 105 19.55 -11.60 6.84
N SER A 106 20.47 -10.64 6.85
CA SER A 106 21.89 -10.92 6.99
C SER A 106 21.99 -11.64 8.33
N GLY A 107 22.12 -12.96 8.28
CA GLY A 107 22.38 -13.79 9.44
C GLY A 107 23.74 -13.42 9.99
N THR A 108 23.78 -12.39 10.82
CA THR A 108 24.86 -12.14 11.77
C THR A 108 24.35 -12.56 13.14
N ASP A 109 24.73 -13.77 13.53
CA ASP A 109 25.00 -14.23 14.90
C ASP A 109 25.23 -15.74 14.85
N ARG A 110 26.15 -16.38 15.57
CA ARG A 110 27.31 -16.00 16.38
C ARG A 110 27.85 -17.37 16.86
N ASN A 111 29.18 -17.50 16.89
CA ASN A 111 29.97 -18.27 17.87
C ASN A 111 29.62 -19.75 18.18
N ASN A 112 30.54 -20.67 17.85
CA ASN A 112 31.28 -21.54 18.80
C ASN A 112 32.14 -22.51 17.97
N ASP A 113 33.46 -22.44 18.02
CA ASP A 113 34.35 -23.02 19.06
C ASP A 113 34.79 -24.45 18.71
N GLY A 114 36.10 -24.69 18.88
CA GLY A 114 36.68 -26.03 18.99
C GLY A 114 37.20 -26.67 17.70
N SER A 115 38.48 -26.44 17.38
CA SER A 115 39.51 -27.43 17.72
C SER A 115 40.84 -27.15 17.03
N HIS A 116 41.83 -26.87 17.88
CA HIS A 116 43.21 -27.27 17.65
C HIS A 116 43.26 -28.78 17.31
N ARG A 117 43.90 -29.13 16.20
CA ARG A 117 44.95 -30.16 16.13
C ARG A 117 45.61 -30.16 14.75
#